data_AF-A0A4P2QMY4-F1
#
_entry.id   AF-A0A4P2QMY4-F1
#
_cell.length_a   1.000
_cell.length_b   1.000
_cell.length_c   1.000
_cell.angle_alpha   90.00
_cell.angle_beta   90.00
_cell.angle_gamma   90.00
#
_symmetry.space_group_name_H-M   'P 1'
#
loop_
_entity.id
_entity.type
_entity.pdbx_description
1 polymer ?
#
loop_
_entity_poly.entity_id
_entity_poly.type
_entity_poly.pdbx_seq_one_letter_code
_entity_poly.pdbx_strand_id
1 'polypeptide(L)'
;MIAQRGLRPEDRPLIAELLESLPAFTADERAVALELVDVTLAQPSSDGYRFVLSFHGAPGGGGAPRLAGYLCYGRTPMTQSTYDLYWIATSPDFARSGVARGLVATMESEIAREGGGLVRVETGSREGHGAAVRFYDAVQFARAAVIEDFYAPGDDLIVYTKRVAPARASAAPPAGKGARAASPAAPGETPAPCEPALYDAAFGYRDYAAERDFLLACARRFGARPVQRVLSWACGPARHLEAFAELGVGCAGADGSAAMIAYAERAARARGAGIRFCCAELDERPDVAPVDLSFVPLSAIHQLATPAALERHLRLAASLLLPGGVHVIEATHPADLTPSGVNRTEWTELRGDQSLDARFRIHIERATPDRAVPVSLEVVCSARRNGGAPRELSSFRQEATWYIPDLAGWRRVAERVPELSLVATLGDFNVDVPFEHVAAWRLILVLKRL
;
A
#
# COMPACT_ATOMS: atom_id res chain seq x y z
N MET A 1 2.96 15.05 11.66
CA MET A 1 3.05 13.60 12.03
C MET A 1 1.63 13.13 12.27
N ILE A 2 1.14 12.15 11.50
CA ILE A 2 -0.20 11.57 11.68
C ILE A 2 -0.06 10.26 12.46
N ALA A 3 -0.86 10.06 13.50
CA ALA A 3 -0.91 8.84 14.31
C ALA A 3 -2.37 8.41 14.50
N GLN A 4 -2.65 7.10 14.43
CA GLN A 4 -4.00 6.58 14.59
C GLN A 4 -4.15 5.72 15.84
N ARG A 5 -5.32 5.80 16.48
CA ARG A 5 -5.68 4.98 17.64
C ARG A 5 -7.19 4.89 17.84
N GLY A 6 -7.62 3.96 18.69
CA GLY A 6 -9.01 3.85 19.13
C GLY A 6 -9.48 5.04 19.99
N LEU A 7 -10.81 5.13 20.13
CA LEU A 7 -11.53 6.14 20.91
C LEU A 7 -11.22 6.05 22.40
N ARG A 8 -11.11 7.21 23.05
CA ARG A 8 -10.99 7.37 24.49
C ARG A 8 -11.97 8.45 25.00
N PRO A 9 -12.32 8.47 26.29
CA PRO A 9 -13.26 9.45 26.84
C PRO A 9 -12.89 10.91 26.54
N GLU A 10 -11.59 11.23 26.56
CA GLU A 10 -11.09 12.58 26.28
C GLU A 10 -11.27 13.04 24.82
N ASP A 11 -11.61 12.13 23.89
CA ASP A 11 -11.73 12.46 22.47
C ASP A 11 -13.12 12.95 22.06
N ARG A 12 -14.15 12.65 22.86
CA ARG A 12 -15.52 13.11 22.59
C ARG A 12 -15.60 14.61 22.25
N PRO A 13 -15.02 15.54 23.04
CA PRO A 13 -15.05 16.96 22.68
C PRO A 13 -14.29 17.27 21.39
N LEU A 14 -13.23 16.53 21.06
CA LEU A 14 -12.46 16.72 19.82
C LEU A 14 -13.25 16.27 18.59
N ILE A 15 -14.02 15.18 18.71
CA ILE A 15 -14.92 14.71 17.65
C ILE A 15 -16.06 15.72 17.46
N ALA A 16 -16.62 16.26 18.55
CA ALA A 16 -17.65 17.29 18.47
C ALA A 16 -17.15 18.55 17.73
N GLU A 17 -15.97 19.06 18.11
CA GLU A 17 -15.34 20.22 17.45
C GLU A 17 -15.08 19.95 15.96
N LEU A 18 -14.55 18.77 15.63
CA LEU A 18 -14.34 18.35 14.24
C LEU A 18 -15.67 18.37 13.46
N LEU A 19 -16.72 17.75 13.99
CA LEU A 19 -18.02 17.68 13.33
C LEU A 19 -18.68 19.05 13.16
N GLU A 20 -18.52 19.95 14.13
CA GLU A 20 -18.98 21.35 14.04
C GLU A 20 -18.25 22.13 12.95
N SER A 21 -16.97 21.82 12.70
CA SER A 21 -16.18 22.46 11.65
C SER A 21 -16.59 22.05 10.22
N LEU A 22 -17.44 21.03 10.07
CA LEU A 22 -17.81 20.45 8.78
C LEU A 22 -19.19 20.93 8.32
N PRO A 23 -19.26 21.74 7.24
CA PRO A 23 -20.55 22.21 6.69
C PRO A 23 -21.44 21.09 6.16
N ALA A 24 -20.87 19.91 5.90
CA ALA A 24 -21.58 18.75 5.37
C ALA A 24 -22.48 18.07 6.41
N PHE A 25 -22.28 18.33 7.71
CA PHE A 25 -23.08 17.72 8.78
C PHE A 25 -24.17 18.69 9.27
N THR A 26 -25.40 18.21 9.32
CA THR A 26 -26.53 18.87 9.99
C THR A 26 -26.44 18.73 11.51
N ALA A 27 -27.26 19.49 12.26
CA ALA A 27 -27.29 19.38 13.72
C ALA A 27 -27.72 17.97 14.18
N ASP A 28 -28.67 17.36 13.48
CA ASP A 28 -29.17 16.03 13.80
C ASP A 28 -28.13 14.94 13.51
N GLU A 29 -27.44 15.01 12.37
CA GLU A 29 -26.35 14.06 12.05
C GLU A 29 -25.19 14.16 13.06
N ARG A 30 -24.84 15.38 13.50
CA ARG A 30 -23.86 15.56 14.57
C ARG A 30 -24.30 14.92 15.88
N ALA A 31 -25.58 15.10 16.25
CA ALA A 31 -26.13 14.51 17.46
C ALA A 31 -26.08 12.97 17.41
N VAL A 32 -26.48 12.37 16.29
CA VAL A 32 -26.42 10.91 16.07
C VAL A 32 -24.97 10.42 16.11
N ALA A 33 -24.04 11.08 15.41
CA ALA A 33 -22.63 10.69 15.42
C ALA A 33 -22.03 10.70 16.84
N LEU A 34 -22.38 11.70 17.67
CA LEU A 34 -21.95 11.77 19.06
C LEU A 34 -22.68 10.76 19.98
N GLU A 35 -23.93 10.39 19.68
CA GLU A 35 -24.61 9.31 20.39
C GLU A 35 -23.85 7.98 20.25
N LEU A 36 -23.36 7.66 19.04
CA LEU A 36 -22.56 6.44 18.82
C LEU A 36 -21.24 6.48 19.61
N VAL A 37 -20.62 7.66 19.75
CA VAL A 37 -19.45 7.87 20.61
C VAL A 37 -19.81 7.60 22.07
N ASP A 38 -20.90 8.20 22.56
CA ASP A 38 -21.36 8.09 23.94
C ASP A 38 -21.74 6.65 24.32
N VAL A 39 -22.46 5.94 23.43
CA VAL A 39 -22.78 4.51 23.59
C VAL A 39 -21.52 3.66 23.72
N THR A 40 -20.53 3.91 22.86
CA THR A 40 -19.28 3.14 22.85
C THR A 40 -18.43 3.37 24.10
N LEU A 41 -18.39 4.61 24.59
CA LEU A 41 -17.68 4.96 25.83
C LEU A 41 -18.38 4.40 27.07
N ALA A 42 -19.72 4.40 27.09
CA ALA A 42 -20.49 3.87 28.21
C ALA A 42 -20.47 2.34 28.27
N GLN A 43 -20.47 1.66 27.12
CA GLN A 43 -20.53 0.20 27.02
C GLN A 43 -19.55 -0.32 25.96
N PRO A 44 -18.24 -0.39 26.27
CA PRO A 44 -17.26 -0.93 25.34
C PRO A 44 -17.58 -2.39 25.00
N SER A 45 -17.80 -2.68 23.72
CA SER A 45 -18.10 -4.02 23.22
C SER A 45 -17.27 -4.32 21.98
N SER A 46 -16.73 -5.55 21.90
CA SER A 46 -16.03 -6.03 20.69
C SER A 46 -16.98 -6.20 19.50
N ASP A 47 -18.28 -6.40 19.77
CA ASP A 47 -19.32 -6.59 18.76
C ASP A 47 -20.13 -5.31 18.47
N GLY A 48 -19.81 -4.21 19.15
CA GLY A 48 -20.45 -2.90 18.98
C GLY A 48 -19.75 -1.99 17.96
N TYR A 49 -20.03 -0.69 18.06
CA TYR A 49 -19.34 0.33 17.27
C TYR A 49 -17.87 0.43 17.65
N ARG A 50 -17.03 0.68 16.64
CA ARG A 50 -15.57 0.78 16.72
C ARG A 50 -15.12 2.04 16.03
N PHE A 51 -14.08 2.64 16.58
CA PHE A 51 -13.62 3.95 16.18
C PHE A 51 -12.13 3.92 15.88
N VAL A 52 -11.75 4.55 14.77
CA VAL A 52 -10.37 4.86 14.43
C VAL A 52 -10.25 6.39 14.40
N LEU A 53 -9.38 6.96 15.23
CA LEU A 53 -9.12 8.41 15.26
C LEU A 53 -7.71 8.66 14.74
N SER A 54 -7.57 9.70 13.92
CA SER A 54 -6.31 10.13 13.30
C SER A 54 -5.91 11.50 13.87
N PHE A 55 -4.72 11.61 14.45
CA PHE A 55 -4.21 12.82 15.11
C PHE A 55 -2.96 13.38 14.43
N HIS A 56 -2.83 14.70 14.39
CA HIS A 56 -1.67 15.43 13.88
C HIS A 56 -0.86 16.11 15.02
N GLY A 57 0.43 15.71 15.18
CA GLY A 57 1.37 16.17 16.24
C GLY A 57 1.09 15.52 17.62
N ALA A 58 1.99 15.36 18.60
CA ALA A 58 3.45 15.13 18.65
C ALA A 58 3.78 14.04 19.71
N PRO A 59 4.97 13.42 19.64
CA PRO A 59 5.92 13.57 20.75
C PRO A 59 7.16 14.36 20.30
N GLY A 60 7.48 15.45 21.00
CA GLY A 60 8.72 16.24 20.82
C GLY A 60 8.55 17.71 20.36
N GLY A 61 7.35 18.13 19.95
CA GLY A 61 7.01 19.54 19.74
C GLY A 61 5.94 19.95 20.74
N GLY A 62 6.12 21.07 21.45
CA GLY A 62 5.28 21.49 22.60
C GLY A 62 3.82 21.86 22.30
N GLY A 63 3.23 21.38 21.19
CA GLY A 63 1.83 21.57 20.84
C GLY A 63 0.99 20.32 21.13
N ALA A 64 -0.28 20.53 21.51
CA ALA A 64 -1.23 19.45 21.74
C ALA A 64 -1.60 18.72 20.41
N PRO A 65 -1.84 17.40 20.44
CA PRO A 65 -2.30 16.64 19.28
C PRO A 65 -3.64 17.18 18.76
N ARG A 66 -3.72 17.47 17.45
CA ARG A 66 -4.96 17.92 16.79
C ARG A 66 -5.67 16.75 16.13
N LEU A 67 -6.99 16.61 16.30
CA LEU A 67 -7.74 15.58 15.60
C LEU A 67 -7.83 15.91 14.09
N ALA A 68 -7.25 15.06 13.26
CA ALA A 68 -7.22 15.19 11.81
C ALA A 68 -8.41 14.49 11.14
N GLY A 69 -8.99 13.46 11.77
CA GLY A 69 -10.19 12.78 11.31
C GLY A 69 -10.57 11.60 12.19
N TYR A 70 -11.78 11.06 12.00
CA TYR A 70 -12.22 9.82 12.62
C TYR A 70 -13.07 8.98 11.67
N LEU A 71 -13.14 7.68 11.95
CA LEU A 71 -14.00 6.71 11.29
C LEU A 71 -14.71 5.86 12.35
N CYS A 72 -16.01 5.64 12.17
CA CYS A 72 -16.85 4.76 12.97
C CYS A 72 -17.37 3.61 12.09
N TYR A 73 -17.18 2.39 12.55
CA TYR A 73 -17.65 1.18 11.87
C TYR A 73 -18.05 0.10 12.88
N GLY A 74 -18.81 -0.91 12.48
CA GLY A 74 -19.22 -2.00 13.39
C GLY A 74 -19.74 -3.22 12.65
N ARG A 75 -19.97 -4.33 13.36
CA ARG A 75 -20.62 -5.51 12.76
C ARG A 75 -22.09 -5.21 12.48
N THR A 76 -22.56 -5.57 11.29
CA THR A 76 -23.99 -5.54 10.99
C THR A 76 -24.69 -6.64 11.79
N PRO A 77 -25.67 -6.32 12.66
CA PRO A 77 -26.41 -7.32 13.42
C PRO A 77 -27.00 -8.41 12.54
N MET A 78 -27.10 -9.63 13.08
CA MET A 78 -27.67 -10.80 12.38
C MET A 78 -26.90 -11.24 11.11
N THR A 79 -25.66 -10.78 10.92
CA THR A 79 -24.78 -11.22 9.83
C THR A 79 -23.57 -11.99 10.35
N GLN A 80 -23.00 -12.88 9.54
CA GLN A 80 -21.82 -13.66 9.94
C GLN A 80 -20.51 -12.87 9.82
N SER A 81 -20.38 -12.05 8.78
CA SER A 81 -19.14 -11.32 8.44
C SER A 81 -19.43 -10.07 7.62
N THR A 82 -20.46 -9.31 8.00
CA THR A 82 -20.76 -7.99 7.39
C THR A 82 -20.52 -6.88 8.40
N TYR A 83 -19.97 -5.79 7.90
CA TYR A 83 -19.63 -4.60 8.66
C TYR A 83 -20.27 -3.39 8.00
N ASP A 84 -20.74 -2.45 8.81
CA ASP A 84 -21.20 -1.14 8.37
C ASP A 84 -20.14 -0.10 8.71
N LEU A 85 -19.74 0.71 7.73
CA LEU A 85 -19.03 1.97 7.99
C LEU A 85 -20.10 3.05 8.15
N TYR A 86 -20.28 3.50 9.38
CA TYR A 86 -21.33 4.44 9.76
C TYR A 86 -20.94 5.90 9.51
N TRP A 87 -19.72 6.28 9.90
CA TRP A 87 -19.25 7.65 9.77
C TRP A 87 -17.78 7.71 9.37
N ILE A 88 -17.45 8.65 8.50
CA ILE A 88 -16.07 9.06 8.26
C ILE A 88 -16.03 10.57 8.11
N ALA A 89 -15.15 11.21 8.86
CA ALA A 89 -14.99 12.66 8.84
C ALA A 89 -13.52 13.04 8.92
N THR A 90 -13.12 14.04 8.13
CA THR A 90 -11.76 14.56 8.12
C THR A 90 -11.76 16.06 8.22
N SER A 91 -10.90 16.61 9.05
CA SER A 91 -10.76 18.06 9.21
C SER A 91 -10.39 18.70 7.86
N PRO A 92 -11.00 19.84 7.50
CA PRO A 92 -10.64 20.60 6.30
C PRO A 92 -9.16 21.01 6.26
N ASP A 93 -8.57 21.28 7.43
CA ASP A 93 -7.14 21.64 7.58
C ASP A 93 -6.21 20.51 7.11
N PHE A 94 -6.71 19.28 7.09
CA PHE A 94 -5.99 18.09 6.66
C PHE A 94 -6.61 17.49 5.39
N ALA A 95 -7.37 18.27 4.62
CA ALA A 95 -7.86 17.84 3.33
C ALA A 95 -6.69 17.47 2.41
N ARG A 96 -6.86 16.38 1.65
CA ARG A 96 -5.85 15.85 0.70
C ARG A 96 -4.54 15.37 1.35
N SER A 97 -4.49 15.19 2.67
CA SER A 97 -3.33 14.64 3.39
C SER A 97 -3.35 13.11 3.58
N GLY A 98 -4.30 12.42 2.93
CA GLY A 98 -4.45 10.97 3.02
C GLY A 98 -5.18 10.45 4.28
N VAL A 99 -5.64 11.33 5.19
CA VAL A 99 -6.29 10.92 6.45
C VAL A 99 -7.48 9.98 6.24
N ALA A 100 -8.41 10.32 5.35
CA ALA A 100 -9.61 9.50 5.10
C ALA A 100 -9.24 8.09 4.59
N ARG A 101 -8.26 8.00 3.68
CA ARG A 101 -7.78 6.71 3.17
C ARG A 101 -7.07 5.90 4.26
N GLY A 102 -6.25 6.56 5.09
CA GLY A 102 -5.60 5.91 6.22
C GLY A 102 -6.61 5.33 7.21
N LEU A 103 -7.70 6.05 7.49
CA LEU A 103 -8.78 5.56 8.35
C LEU A 103 -9.44 4.30 7.77
N VAL A 104 -9.78 4.32 6.48
CA VAL A 104 -10.35 3.15 5.78
C VAL A 104 -9.39 1.96 5.76
N ALA A 105 -8.10 2.20 5.49
CA ALA A 105 -7.09 1.14 5.48
C ALA A 105 -6.94 0.46 6.86
N THR A 106 -7.02 1.23 7.95
CA THR A 106 -6.99 0.69 9.31
C THR A 106 -8.23 -0.14 9.61
N MET A 107 -9.43 0.34 9.25
CA MET A 107 -10.67 -0.45 9.35
C MET A 107 -10.56 -1.77 8.58
N GLU A 108 -10.11 -1.73 7.32
CA GLU A 108 -9.94 -2.92 6.48
C GLU A 108 -8.96 -3.92 7.10
N SER A 109 -7.86 -3.43 7.67
CA SER A 109 -6.88 -4.27 8.35
C SER A 109 -7.47 -4.95 9.60
N GLU A 110 -8.28 -4.23 10.38
CA GLU A 110 -8.97 -4.78 11.55
C GLU A 110 -10.00 -5.84 11.16
N ILE A 111 -10.75 -5.63 10.08
CA ILE A 111 -11.73 -6.58 9.53
C ILE A 111 -11.03 -7.82 8.97
N ALA A 112 -9.93 -7.65 8.24
CA ALA A 112 -9.14 -8.76 7.71
C ALA A 112 -8.64 -9.68 8.84
N ARG A 113 -8.16 -9.10 9.95
CA ARG A 113 -7.71 -9.83 11.15
C ARG A 113 -8.82 -10.68 11.77
N GLU A 114 -10.09 -10.33 11.56
CA GLU A 114 -11.26 -11.05 12.08
C GLU A 114 -11.83 -12.10 11.12
N GLY A 115 -11.08 -12.46 10.08
CA GLY A 115 -11.53 -13.42 9.06
C GLY A 115 -12.11 -12.76 7.82
N GLY A 116 -11.97 -11.44 7.69
CA GLY A 116 -12.48 -10.68 6.56
C GLY A 116 -14.00 -10.57 6.57
N GLY A 117 -14.54 -10.00 5.51
CA GLY A 117 -15.98 -9.76 5.42
C GLY A 117 -16.38 -8.85 4.28
N LEU A 118 -17.65 -8.46 4.30
CA LEU A 118 -18.20 -7.43 3.42
C LEU A 118 -18.35 -6.15 4.24
N VAL A 119 -17.78 -5.05 3.77
CA VAL A 119 -18.04 -3.71 4.31
C VAL A 119 -19.15 -3.09 3.47
N ARG A 120 -20.21 -2.60 4.11
CA ARG A 120 -21.30 -1.83 3.51
C ARG A 120 -21.17 -0.37 3.95
N VAL A 121 -21.47 0.52 3.02
CA VAL A 121 -21.57 1.97 3.22
C VAL A 121 -22.88 2.41 2.60
N GLU A 122 -23.59 3.29 3.27
CA GLU A 122 -24.77 3.99 2.77
C GLU A 122 -24.45 5.49 2.72
N THR A 123 -24.68 6.14 1.58
CA THR A 123 -24.34 7.56 1.38
C THR A 123 -25.33 8.19 0.40
N GLY A 124 -25.62 9.48 0.60
CA GLY A 124 -26.47 10.26 -0.31
C GLY A 124 -25.75 10.61 -1.60
N SER A 125 -26.44 10.60 -2.75
CA SER A 125 -25.82 10.96 -4.04
C SER A 125 -25.36 12.42 -4.09
N ARG A 126 -25.94 13.30 -3.25
CA ARG A 126 -25.54 14.71 -3.11
C ARG A 126 -24.66 15.01 -1.90
N GLU A 127 -24.37 14.02 -1.07
CA GLU A 127 -23.63 14.18 0.17
C GLU A 127 -22.26 14.83 -0.06
N GLY A 128 -21.98 15.91 0.68
CA GLY A 128 -20.75 16.69 0.52
C GLY A 128 -20.54 17.22 -0.91
N HIS A 129 -21.61 17.52 -1.66
CA HIS A 129 -21.55 17.86 -3.09
C HIS A 129 -20.94 16.72 -3.94
N GLY A 130 -21.35 15.48 -3.64
CA GLY A 130 -20.85 14.25 -4.26
C GLY A 130 -19.41 13.88 -3.87
N ALA A 131 -18.86 14.49 -2.82
CA ALA A 131 -17.50 14.19 -2.36
C ALA A 131 -17.41 12.79 -1.77
N ALA A 132 -18.44 12.34 -1.06
CA ALA A 132 -18.51 10.99 -0.50
C ALA A 132 -18.50 9.93 -1.61
N VAL A 133 -19.33 10.10 -2.63
CA VAL A 133 -19.37 9.25 -3.84
C VAL A 133 -17.99 9.15 -4.49
N ARG A 134 -17.35 10.29 -4.78
CA ARG A 134 -15.99 10.32 -5.37
C ARG A 134 -14.96 9.63 -4.47
N PHE A 135 -15.10 9.76 -3.16
CA PHE A 135 -14.20 9.14 -2.20
C PHE A 135 -14.36 7.61 -2.20
N TYR A 136 -15.58 7.08 -2.07
CA TYR A 136 -15.82 5.64 -2.04
C TYR A 136 -15.45 4.95 -3.36
N ASP A 137 -15.71 5.60 -4.50
CA ASP A 137 -15.20 5.15 -5.80
C ASP A 137 -13.66 5.08 -5.80
N ALA A 138 -12.98 6.10 -5.26
CA ALA A 138 -11.51 6.18 -5.21
C ALA A 138 -10.87 5.18 -4.23
N VAL A 139 -11.57 4.74 -3.19
CA VAL A 139 -11.11 3.68 -2.27
C VAL A 139 -11.64 2.28 -2.64
N GLN A 140 -12.10 2.12 -3.88
CA GLN A 140 -12.49 0.84 -4.49
C GLN A 140 -13.68 0.15 -3.81
N PHE A 141 -14.65 0.92 -3.31
CA PHE A 141 -15.96 0.38 -3.00
C PHE A 141 -16.77 0.26 -4.30
N ALA A 142 -17.44 -0.88 -4.49
CA ALA A 142 -18.35 -1.11 -5.60
C ALA A 142 -19.75 -0.61 -5.26
N ARG A 143 -20.38 0.13 -6.17
CA ARG A 143 -21.80 0.51 -6.06
C ARG A 143 -22.67 -0.74 -6.22
N ALA A 144 -23.30 -1.17 -5.15
CA ALA A 144 -24.10 -2.40 -5.10
C ALA A 144 -25.58 -2.14 -5.40
N ALA A 145 -26.12 -1.00 -4.97
CA ALA A 145 -27.49 -0.60 -5.24
C ALA A 145 -27.65 0.93 -5.22
N VAL A 146 -28.68 1.42 -5.90
CA VAL A 146 -29.15 2.80 -5.84
C VAL A 146 -30.65 2.78 -5.61
N ILE A 147 -31.13 3.58 -4.66
CA ILE A 147 -32.56 3.85 -4.46
C ILE A 147 -32.78 5.34 -4.73
N GLU A 148 -33.46 5.62 -5.84
CA GLU A 148 -33.73 6.99 -6.29
C GLU A 148 -34.59 7.75 -5.29
N ASP A 149 -34.31 9.05 -5.13
CA ASP A 149 -35.09 9.98 -4.29
C ASP A 149 -35.28 9.52 -2.82
N PHE A 150 -34.37 8.68 -2.29
CA PHE A 150 -34.51 8.08 -0.96
C PHE A 150 -34.45 9.10 0.19
N TYR A 151 -33.47 10.01 0.15
CA TYR A 151 -33.30 11.01 1.20
C TYR A 151 -34.15 12.26 0.93
N ALA A 152 -34.19 12.69 -0.34
CA ALA A 152 -35.01 13.79 -0.83
C ALA A 152 -35.10 13.71 -2.37
N PRO A 153 -36.02 14.45 -3.02
CA PRO A 153 -36.02 14.56 -4.49
C PRO A 153 -34.65 15.02 -5.04
N GLY A 154 -34.07 14.19 -5.91
CA GLY A 154 -32.74 14.31 -6.48
C GLY A 154 -31.59 13.92 -5.54
N ASP A 155 -31.85 13.31 -4.39
CA ASP A 155 -30.85 12.81 -3.44
C ASP A 155 -31.08 11.31 -3.15
N ASP A 156 -30.35 10.49 -3.89
CA ASP A 156 -30.51 9.03 -3.90
C ASP A 156 -29.72 8.40 -2.76
N LEU A 157 -30.19 7.25 -2.28
CA LEU A 157 -29.35 6.39 -1.47
C LEU A 157 -28.46 5.56 -2.40
N ILE A 158 -27.15 5.66 -2.21
CA ILE A 158 -26.18 4.78 -2.86
C ILE A 158 -25.64 3.81 -1.82
N VAL A 159 -25.82 2.51 -2.07
CA VAL A 159 -25.24 1.44 -1.27
C VAL A 159 -23.93 1.01 -1.91
N TYR A 160 -22.84 1.22 -1.19
CA TYR A 160 -21.50 0.78 -1.55
C TYR A 160 -21.12 -0.48 -0.79
N THR A 161 -20.36 -1.37 -1.45
CA THR A 161 -19.79 -2.56 -0.80
C THR A 161 -18.33 -2.75 -1.16
N LYS A 162 -17.53 -3.23 -0.21
CA LYS A 162 -16.14 -3.66 -0.45
C LYS A 162 -15.88 -4.96 0.27
N ARG A 163 -15.28 -5.93 -0.43
CA ARG A 163 -14.89 -7.21 0.18
C ARG A 163 -13.49 -7.09 0.75
N VAL A 164 -13.36 -7.40 2.03
CA VAL A 164 -12.09 -7.50 2.73
C VAL A 164 -11.78 -8.99 2.88
N ALA A 165 -10.64 -9.42 2.36
CA ALA A 165 -10.22 -10.81 2.51
C ALA A 165 -9.76 -11.09 3.95
N PRO A 166 -9.92 -12.33 4.47
CA PRO A 166 -9.27 -12.74 5.71
C PRO A 166 -7.77 -12.51 5.60
N ALA A 167 -7.16 -12.02 6.68
CA ALA A 167 -5.72 -12.05 6.85
C ALA A 167 -5.28 -13.52 6.72
N ARG A 168 -4.42 -13.82 5.73
CA ARG A 168 -3.95 -15.20 5.52
C ARG A 168 -3.23 -15.67 6.79
N ALA A 169 -3.75 -16.72 7.41
CA ALA A 169 -2.99 -17.44 8.43
C ALA A 169 -1.69 -17.95 7.79
N SER A 170 -0.55 -17.55 8.36
CA SER A 170 0.73 -18.16 8.05
C SER A 170 0.62 -19.67 8.30
N ALA A 171 0.51 -20.48 7.24
CA ALA A 171 0.54 -21.93 7.36
C ALA A 171 1.90 -22.33 7.96
N ALA A 172 1.88 -22.96 9.14
CA ALA A 172 3.07 -23.58 9.70
C ALA A 172 3.60 -24.65 8.72
N PRO A 173 4.90 -24.69 8.42
CA PRO A 173 5.45 -25.68 7.50
C PRO A 173 5.33 -27.10 8.07
N PRO A 174 5.13 -28.13 7.22
CA PRO A 174 5.10 -29.51 7.68
C PRO A 174 6.50 -29.95 8.15
N ALA A 175 6.54 -30.70 9.26
CA ALA A 175 7.77 -31.18 9.87
C ALA A 175 8.48 -32.22 8.97
N GLY A 176 9.52 -31.78 8.24
CA GLY A 176 10.45 -32.64 7.53
C GLY A 176 11.73 -32.88 8.33
N LYS A 177 12.03 -34.15 8.62
CA LYS A 177 13.23 -34.58 9.37
C LYS A 177 14.51 -34.42 8.54
N GLY A 178 15.52 -33.78 9.12
CA GLY A 178 16.93 -34.19 9.02
C GLY A 178 17.89 -33.29 8.24
N ALA A 179 18.62 -32.41 8.95
CA ALA A 179 20.06 -32.15 8.76
C ALA A 179 20.64 -31.41 9.99
N ARG A 180 21.75 -31.92 10.54
CA ARG A 180 22.55 -31.42 11.69
C ARG A 180 23.17 -30.04 11.41
N ALA A 181 23.66 -29.23 12.35
CA ALA A 181 23.37 -28.94 13.75
C ALA A 181 24.23 -27.69 14.09
N ALA A 182 23.60 -26.58 14.47
CA ALA A 182 24.23 -25.49 15.23
C ALA A 182 23.51 -25.42 16.59
N SER A 183 24.23 -25.05 17.66
CA SER A 183 23.83 -25.17 19.08
C SER A 183 22.38 -24.79 19.41
N PRO A 184 21.73 -25.48 20.36
CA PRO A 184 20.30 -25.32 20.60
C PRO A 184 19.98 -24.04 21.37
N ALA A 185 19.08 -23.23 20.82
CA ALA A 185 18.24 -22.31 21.59
C ALA A 185 17.17 -23.13 22.36
N ALA A 186 16.65 -22.58 23.45
CA ALA A 186 15.69 -23.25 24.32
C ALA A 186 14.38 -23.63 23.58
N PRO A 187 13.65 -24.69 24.01
CA PRO A 187 12.45 -25.14 23.30
C PRO A 187 11.34 -24.09 23.42
N GLY A 188 10.88 -23.57 22.28
CA GLY A 188 9.73 -22.65 22.20
C GLY A 188 10.02 -21.26 21.62
N GLU A 189 11.24 -20.97 21.18
CA GLU A 189 11.57 -19.70 20.51
C GLU A 189 11.59 -19.86 18.99
N THR A 190 10.69 -19.15 18.29
CA THR A 190 10.77 -18.98 16.84
C THR A 190 12.05 -18.19 16.53
N PRO A 191 12.95 -18.68 15.66
CA PRO A 191 14.18 -17.97 15.33
C PRO A 191 13.88 -16.57 14.78
N ALA A 192 14.74 -15.60 15.12
CA ALA A 192 14.67 -14.26 14.59
C ALA A 192 14.74 -14.30 13.04
N PRO A 193 13.81 -13.65 12.32
CA PRO A 193 13.81 -13.63 10.86
C PRO A 193 15.03 -12.88 10.33
N CYS A 194 15.64 -13.41 9.27
CA CYS A 194 16.71 -12.70 8.54
C CYS A 194 16.14 -11.50 7.76
N GLU A 195 16.99 -10.56 7.35
CA GLU A 195 16.59 -9.32 6.67
C GLU A 195 15.65 -9.54 5.45
N PRO A 196 15.90 -10.48 4.50
CA PRO A 196 14.95 -10.77 3.43
C PRO A 196 13.58 -11.24 3.93
N ALA A 197 13.55 -12.03 5.01
CA ALA A 197 12.31 -12.49 5.60
C ALA A 197 11.55 -11.37 6.33
N LEU A 198 12.27 -10.43 6.97
CA LEU A 198 11.69 -9.22 7.55
C LEU A 198 11.11 -8.31 6.49
N TYR A 199 11.83 -8.11 5.38
CA TYR A 199 11.34 -7.33 4.25
C TYR A 199 10.09 -7.97 3.63
N ASP A 200 10.15 -9.27 3.31
CA ASP A 200 9.00 -10.01 2.79
C ASP A 200 7.81 -9.97 3.74
N ALA A 201 8.10 -9.94 5.03
CA ALA A 201 7.09 -9.83 6.03
C ALA A 201 6.45 -8.44 6.04
N ALA A 202 7.25 -7.38 6.12
CA ALA A 202 6.77 -6.00 6.18
C ALA A 202 5.93 -5.59 4.96
N PHE A 203 6.21 -6.11 3.77
CA PHE A 203 5.45 -5.77 2.55
C PHE A 203 4.36 -6.79 2.21
N GLY A 204 4.17 -7.81 3.05
CA GLY A 204 3.22 -8.90 2.82
C GLY A 204 1.75 -8.48 2.74
N TYR A 205 1.39 -7.32 3.31
CA TYR A 205 0.04 -6.76 3.29
C TYR A 205 -0.49 -6.38 1.90
N ARG A 206 0.39 -6.26 0.88
CA ARG A 206 0.00 -5.79 -0.46
C ARG A 206 -0.84 -6.83 -1.21
N ASP A 207 -1.75 -6.33 -2.04
CA ASP A 207 -2.54 -7.18 -2.96
C ASP A 207 -1.77 -7.42 -4.27
N TYR A 208 -0.83 -8.36 -4.22
CA TYR A 208 -0.01 -8.72 -5.36
C TYR A 208 -0.80 -9.25 -6.58
N ALA A 209 -2.00 -9.78 -6.35
CA ALA A 209 -2.87 -10.22 -7.44
C ALA A 209 -3.50 -9.03 -8.17
N ALA A 210 -4.01 -8.04 -7.44
CA ALA A 210 -4.51 -6.80 -8.02
C ALA A 210 -3.39 -6.02 -8.74
N GLU A 211 -2.18 -5.96 -8.16
CA GLU A 211 -1.03 -5.30 -8.79
C GLU A 211 -0.59 -6.03 -10.08
N ARG A 212 -0.57 -7.36 -10.08
CA ARG A 212 -0.37 -8.16 -11.29
C ARG A 212 -1.43 -7.85 -12.34
N ASP A 213 -2.70 -7.79 -11.95
CA ASP A 213 -3.82 -7.56 -12.88
C ASP A 213 -3.75 -6.15 -13.50
N PHE A 214 -3.30 -5.16 -12.73
CA PHE A 214 -2.96 -3.84 -13.22
C PHE A 214 -1.81 -3.89 -14.25
N LEU A 215 -0.72 -4.59 -13.96
CA LEU A 215 0.41 -4.72 -14.89
C LEU A 215 -0.01 -5.40 -16.21
N LEU A 216 -0.87 -6.43 -16.13
CA LEU A 216 -1.49 -7.05 -17.30
C LEU A 216 -2.42 -6.08 -18.04
N ALA A 217 -3.17 -5.24 -17.33
CA ALA A 217 -4.00 -4.20 -17.94
C ALA A 217 -3.15 -3.16 -18.68
N CYS A 218 -2.01 -2.74 -18.12
CA CYS A 218 -1.05 -1.87 -18.81
C CYS A 218 -0.55 -2.51 -20.12
N ALA A 219 -0.14 -3.79 -20.09
CA ALA A 219 0.29 -4.49 -21.29
C ALA A 219 -0.82 -4.62 -22.34
N ARG A 220 -2.06 -4.89 -21.93
CA ARG A 220 -3.21 -4.94 -22.85
C ARG A 220 -3.54 -3.57 -23.45
N ARG A 221 -3.51 -2.50 -22.65
CA ARG A 221 -3.94 -1.16 -23.06
C ARG A 221 -2.90 -0.44 -23.92
N PHE A 222 -1.63 -0.58 -23.54
CA PHE A 222 -0.52 0.23 -24.08
C PHE A 222 0.49 -0.61 -24.87
N GLY A 223 0.48 -1.93 -24.73
CA GLY A 223 1.29 -2.84 -25.54
C GLY A 223 0.67 -3.14 -26.91
N ALA A 224 1.28 -4.09 -27.62
CA ALA A 224 0.78 -4.62 -28.88
C ALA A 224 0.88 -6.15 -28.97
N ARG A 225 1.04 -6.83 -27.83
CA ARG A 225 1.20 -8.28 -27.76
C ARG A 225 0.64 -8.86 -26.46
N PRO A 226 0.15 -10.12 -26.47
CA PRO A 226 -0.21 -10.82 -25.25
C PRO A 226 1.03 -11.07 -24.38
N VAL A 227 0.85 -11.08 -23.06
CA VAL A 227 1.91 -11.37 -22.10
C VAL A 227 2.06 -12.87 -21.93
N GLN A 228 3.18 -13.43 -22.36
CA GLN A 228 3.55 -14.83 -22.13
C GLN A 228 4.76 -14.95 -21.20
N ARG A 229 5.64 -13.96 -21.21
CA ARG A 229 6.82 -13.88 -20.35
C ARG A 229 6.94 -12.52 -19.69
N VAL A 230 7.27 -12.55 -18.40
CA VAL A 230 7.42 -11.37 -17.57
C VAL A 230 8.78 -11.33 -16.86
N LEU A 231 9.36 -10.14 -16.77
CA LEU A 231 10.55 -9.83 -15.97
C LEU A 231 10.19 -8.84 -14.86
N SER A 232 10.47 -9.16 -13.60
CA SER A 232 10.51 -8.18 -12.50
C SER A 232 11.96 -7.81 -12.21
N TRP A 233 12.26 -6.52 -12.27
CA TRP A 233 13.52 -5.97 -11.75
C TRP A 233 13.36 -5.63 -10.26
N ALA A 234 14.46 -5.66 -9.51
CA ALA A 234 14.46 -5.54 -8.05
C ALA A 234 13.32 -6.40 -7.45
N CYS A 235 13.27 -7.68 -7.85
CA CYS A 235 12.09 -8.51 -7.63
C CYS A 235 11.81 -8.81 -6.16
N GLY A 236 12.77 -8.55 -5.27
CA GLY A 236 12.62 -8.75 -3.84
C GLY A 236 12.22 -10.21 -3.55
N PRO A 237 11.24 -10.43 -2.65
CA PRO A 237 10.67 -11.74 -2.36
C PRO A 237 9.91 -12.40 -3.51
N ALA A 238 9.73 -11.71 -4.64
CA ALA A 238 9.08 -12.17 -5.87
C ALA A 238 7.58 -12.50 -5.76
N ARG A 239 6.86 -11.93 -4.78
CA ARG A 239 5.39 -12.13 -4.64
C ARG A 239 4.59 -11.70 -5.88
N HIS A 240 4.99 -10.64 -6.58
CA HIS A 240 4.38 -10.30 -7.88
C HIS A 240 4.54 -11.43 -8.90
N LEU A 241 5.74 -12.00 -9.01
CA LEU A 241 6.04 -13.07 -9.96
C LEU A 241 5.34 -14.38 -9.58
N GLU A 242 5.17 -14.67 -8.29
CA GLU A 242 4.32 -15.79 -7.83
C GLU A 242 2.89 -15.62 -8.34
N ALA A 243 2.31 -14.42 -8.21
CA ALA A 243 0.97 -14.14 -8.73
C ALA A 243 0.89 -14.28 -10.26
N PHE A 244 1.95 -13.95 -11.01
CA PHE A 244 2.01 -14.21 -12.45
C PHE A 244 2.12 -15.70 -12.79
N ALA A 245 2.93 -16.45 -12.02
CA ALA A 245 3.13 -17.88 -12.22
C ALA A 245 1.84 -18.68 -12.02
N GLU A 246 0.94 -18.24 -11.13
CA GLU A 246 -0.40 -18.82 -10.95
C GLU A 246 -1.25 -18.78 -12.25
N LEU A 247 -0.97 -17.83 -13.16
CA LEU A 247 -1.61 -17.72 -14.47
C LEU A 247 -0.88 -18.48 -15.58
N GLY A 248 0.17 -19.23 -15.25
CA GLY A 248 1.00 -19.96 -16.23
C GLY A 248 1.92 -19.05 -17.07
N VAL A 249 2.13 -17.80 -16.66
CA VAL A 249 3.06 -16.87 -17.33
C VAL A 249 4.50 -17.27 -16.99
N GLY A 250 5.38 -17.28 -18.00
CA GLY A 250 6.80 -17.54 -17.79
C GLY A 250 7.48 -16.41 -17.03
N CYS A 251 7.93 -16.67 -15.80
CA CYS A 251 8.43 -15.63 -14.90
C CYS A 251 9.94 -15.63 -14.76
N ALA A 252 10.53 -14.43 -14.80
CA ALA A 252 11.92 -14.17 -14.42
C ALA A 252 12.01 -13.01 -13.41
N GLY A 253 12.86 -13.15 -12.41
CA GLY A 253 13.15 -12.12 -11.40
C GLY A 253 14.63 -11.78 -11.36
N ALA A 254 14.95 -10.50 -11.34
CA ALA A 254 16.29 -9.98 -11.14
C ALA A 254 16.35 -9.12 -9.88
N ASP A 255 17.36 -9.30 -9.04
CA ASP A 255 17.61 -8.51 -7.83
C ASP A 255 19.11 -8.41 -7.57
N GLY A 256 19.58 -7.25 -7.08
CA GLY A 256 21.00 -7.03 -6.77
C GLY A 256 21.49 -7.80 -5.54
N SER A 257 20.57 -8.20 -4.65
CA SER A 257 20.91 -8.94 -3.44
C SER A 257 20.87 -10.46 -3.67
N ALA A 258 22.05 -11.08 -3.69
CA ALA A 258 22.17 -12.55 -3.70
C ALA A 258 21.43 -13.22 -2.54
N ALA A 259 21.38 -12.57 -1.36
CA ALA A 259 20.63 -13.07 -0.21
C ALA A 259 19.11 -13.02 -0.44
N MET A 260 18.61 -11.97 -1.10
CA MET A 260 17.20 -11.85 -1.50
C MET A 260 16.85 -12.85 -2.59
N ILE A 261 17.69 -13.05 -3.60
CA ILE A 261 17.51 -14.09 -4.62
C ILE A 261 17.41 -15.48 -3.98
N ALA A 262 18.34 -15.83 -3.09
CA ALA A 262 18.29 -17.11 -2.39
C ALA A 262 17.01 -17.27 -1.54
N TYR A 263 16.50 -16.17 -0.97
CA TYR A 263 15.23 -16.16 -0.25
C TYR A 263 14.04 -16.39 -1.20
N ALA A 264 13.95 -15.62 -2.28
CA ALA A 264 12.88 -15.70 -3.27
C ALA A 264 12.83 -17.09 -3.93
N GLU A 265 13.97 -17.70 -4.24
CA GLU A 265 14.07 -19.07 -4.76
C GLU A 265 13.45 -20.09 -3.80
N ARG A 266 13.77 -20.01 -2.50
CA ARG A 266 13.19 -20.90 -1.49
C ARG A 266 11.68 -20.69 -1.36
N ALA A 267 11.25 -19.43 -1.35
CA ALA A 267 9.85 -19.04 -1.23
C ALA A 267 9.02 -19.55 -2.42
N ALA A 268 9.49 -19.32 -3.64
CA ALA A 268 8.85 -19.80 -4.87
C ALA A 268 8.80 -21.33 -4.94
N ARG A 269 9.90 -22.03 -4.59
CA ARG A 269 9.94 -23.50 -4.53
C ARG A 269 8.93 -24.07 -3.53
N ALA A 270 8.82 -23.47 -2.35
CA ALA A 270 7.87 -23.90 -1.32
C ALA A 270 6.41 -23.79 -1.78
N ARG A 271 6.11 -22.86 -2.70
CA ARG A 271 4.78 -22.65 -3.28
C ARG A 271 4.57 -23.34 -4.63
N GLY A 272 5.58 -24.05 -5.14
CA GLY A 272 5.52 -24.72 -6.44
C GLY A 272 5.53 -23.75 -7.64
N ALA A 273 5.98 -22.52 -7.47
CA ALA A 273 6.03 -21.51 -8.53
C ALA A 273 7.29 -21.67 -9.41
N GLY A 274 7.11 -21.84 -10.71
CA GLY A 274 8.19 -21.93 -11.70
C GLY A 274 8.75 -20.57 -12.08
N ILE A 275 9.66 -20.02 -11.28
CA ILE A 275 10.29 -18.70 -11.51
C ILE A 275 11.79 -18.89 -11.72
N ARG A 276 12.34 -18.23 -12.74
CA ARG A 276 13.80 -18.14 -12.96
C ARG A 276 14.35 -16.91 -12.25
N PHE A 277 15.45 -17.05 -11.53
CA PHE A 277 16.06 -15.95 -10.79
C PHE A 277 17.47 -15.65 -11.31
N CYS A 278 17.83 -14.37 -11.29
CA CYS A 278 19.16 -13.88 -11.64
C CYS A 278 19.60 -12.82 -10.63
N CYS A 279 20.85 -12.90 -10.16
CA CYS A 279 21.44 -11.82 -9.36
C CYS A 279 21.98 -10.76 -10.33
N ALA A 280 21.34 -9.61 -10.38
CA ALA A 280 21.71 -8.50 -11.25
C ALA A 280 21.14 -7.19 -10.70
N GLU A 281 21.97 -6.15 -10.71
CA GLU A 281 21.53 -4.79 -10.36
C GLU A 281 20.56 -4.21 -11.40
N LEU A 282 19.87 -3.13 -11.04
CA LEU A 282 18.95 -2.42 -11.94
C LEU A 282 19.64 -1.92 -13.22
N ASP A 283 20.94 -1.64 -13.19
CA ASP A 283 21.70 -1.21 -14.37
C ASP A 283 22.62 -2.30 -14.92
N GLU A 284 22.43 -3.56 -14.53
CA GLU A 284 23.11 -4.72 -15.10
C GLU A 284 22.16 -5.57 -15.96
N ARG A 285 22.68 -6.24 -16.99
CA ARG A 285 21.84 -7.07 -17.86
C ARG A 285 21.63 -8.45 -17.21
N PRO A 286 20.41 -8.81 -16.78
CA PRO A 286 20.15 -10.16 -16.28
C PRO A 286 20.17 -11.17 -17.42
N ASP A 287 20.61 -12.40 -17.12
CA ASP A 287 20.60 -13.52 -18.05
C ASP A 287 19.19 -14.13 -18.16
N VAL A 288 18.36 -13.48 -18.97
CA VAL A 288 16.97 -13.87 -19.18
C VAL A 288 16.62 -13.84 -20.66
N ALA A 289 15.71 -14.73 -21.06
CA ALA A 289 15.14 -14.69 -22.40
C ALA A 289 14.32 -13.40 -22.59
N PRO A 290 14.15 -12.90 -23.84
CA PRO A 290 13.31 -11.74 -24.10
C PRO A 290 11.89 -11.88 -23.54
N VAL A 291 11.29 -10.79 -23.08
CA VAL A 291 9.98 -10.77 -22.39
C VAL A 291 8.96 -9.89 -23.10
N ASP A 292 7.68 -10.10 -22.80
CA ASP A 292 6.57 -9.29 -23.31
C ASP A 292 6.24 -8.11 -22.37
N LEU A 293 6.45 -8.34 -21.06
CA LEU A 293 6.24 -7.37 -19.99
C LEU A 293 7.48 -7.35 -19.08
N SER A 294 7.93 -6.16 -18.75
CA SER A 294 9.03 -5.93 -17.81
C SER A 294 8.58 -4.88 -16.80
N PHE A 295 8.86 -5.00 -15.51
CA PHE A 295 8.46 -3.97 -14.55
C PHE A 295 9.42 -3.77 -13.38
N VAL A 296 9.39 -2.58 -12.80
CA VAL A 296 10.11 -2.19 -11.58
C VAL A 296 9.08 -1.76 -10.54
N PRO A 297 8.86 -2.54 -9.47
CA PRO A 297 7.88 -2.22 -8.44
C PRO A 297 8.48 -1.34 -7.32
N LEU A 298 7.62 -0.86 -6.42
CA LEU A 298 7.97 -0.33 -5.09
C LEU A 298 8.99 0.82 -5.11
N SER A 299 8.94 1.70 -6.11
CA SER A 299 9.89 2.82 -6.21
C SER A 299 11.36 2.38 -6.32
N ALA A 300 11.64 1.08 -6.54
CA ALA A 300 12.99 0.54 -6.55
C ALA A 300 13.89 1.18 -7.61
N ILE A 301 13.27 1.72 -8.68
CA ILE A 301 13.98 2.44 -9.74
C ILE A 301 14.85 3.59 -9.21
N HIS A 302 14.49 4.19 -8.07
CA HIS A 302 15.21 5.32 -7.49
C HIS A 302 16.54 4.95 -6.81
N GLN A 303 16.84 3.66 -6.67
CA GLN A 303 18.20 3.20 -6.32
C GLN A 303 19.23 3.61 -7.38
N LEU A 304 18.79 3.85 -8.62
CA LEU A 304 19.61 4.45 -9.66
C LEU A 304 19.74 5.96 -9.41
N ALA A 305 20.80 6.35 -8.70
CA ALA A 305 21.00 7.70 -8.17
C ALA A 305 21.41 8.76 -9.22
N THR A 306 21.35 8.47 -10.53
CA THR A 306 21.68 9.45 -11.57
C THR A 306 20.81 9.31 -12.83
N PRO A 307 20.61 10.40 -13.61
CA PRO A 307 19.94 10.33 -14.91
C PRO A 307 20.58 9.33 -15.87
N ALA A 308 21.91 9.24 -15.87
CA ALA A 308 22.66 8.33 -16.75
C ALA A 308 22.42 6.86 -16.38
N ALA A 309 22.28 6.55 -15.08
CA ALA A 309 21.93 5.22 -14.61
C ALA A 309 20.49 4.84 -14.98
N LEU A 310 19.53 5.76 -14.86
CA LEU A 310 18.15 5.56 -15.33
C LEU A 310 18.09 5.31 -16.84
N GLU A 311 18.82 6.10 -17.63
CA GLU A 311 18.94 5.91 -19.08
C GLU A 311 19.54 4.53 -19.43
N ARG A 312 20.58 4.11 -18.71
CA ARG A 312 21.18 2.78 -18.86
C ARG A 312 20.17 1.67 -18.56
N HIS A 313 19.40 1.77 -17.49
CA HIS A 313 18.32 0.83 -17.17
C HIS A 313 17.28 0.76 -18.29
N LEU A 314 16.81 1.91 -18.79
CA LEU A 314 15.84 1.94 -19.88
C LEU A 314 16.38 1.27 -21.15
N ARG A 315 17.67 1.45 -21.50
CA ARG A 315 18.30 0.71 -22.62
C ARG A 315 18.32 -0.79 -22.39
N LEU A 316 18.62 -1.23 -21.16
CA LEU A 316 18.62 -2.65 -20.80
C LEU A 316 17.21 -3.24 -20.92
N ALA A 317 16.20 -2.57 -20.34
CA ALA A 317 14.81 -2.96 -20.47
C ALA A 317 14.38 -3.02 -21.94
N ALA A 318 14.74 -2.02 -22.74
CA ALA A 318 14.47 -1.99 -24.17
C ALA A 318 15.08 -3.20 -24.88
N SER A 319 16.31 -3.60 -24.53
CA SER A 319 17.03 -4.70 -25.16
C SER A 319 16.54 -6.10 -24.77
N LEU A 320 15.70 -6.19 -23.74
CA LEU A 320 15.08 -7.43 -23.24
C LEU A 320 13.60 -7.53 -23.61
N LEU A 321 12.96 -6.41 -23.95
CA LEU A 321 11.59 -6.41 -24.44
C LEU A 321 11.51 -6.81 -25.90
N LEU A 322 10.55 -7.69 -26.20
CA LEU A 322 10.14 -7.92 -27.59
C LEU A 322 9.42 -6.69 -28.15
N PRO A 323 9.48 -6.43 -29.48
CA PRO A 323 8.73 -5.36 -30.11
C PRO A 323 7.24 -5.39 -29.73
N GLY A 324 6.69 -4.23 -29.36
CA GLY A 324 5.33 -4.09 -28.84
C GLY A 324 5.13 -4.49 -27.38
N GLY A 325 6.16 -5.00 -26.69
CA GLY A 325 6.15 -5.24 -25.25
C GLY A 325 6.19 -3.94 -24.43
N VAL A 326 5.87 -4.01 -23.14
CA VAL A 326 5.84 -2.83 -22.27
C VAL A 326 6.78 -2.97 -21.07
N HIS A 327 7.39 -1.86 -20.70
CA HIS A 327 8.08 -1.65 -19.45
C HIS A 327 7.24 -0.77 -18.53
N VAL A 328 6.93 -1.22 -17.32
CA VAL A 328 6.15 -0.46 -16.34
C VAL A 328 7.02 -0.13 -15.13
N ILE A 329 7.07 1.14 -14.74
CA ILE A 329 7.86 1.60 -13.59
C ILE A 329 6.90 2.20 -12.57
N GLU A 330 6.82 1.62 -11.38
CA GLU A 330 6.25 2.27 -10.19
C GLU A 330 7.34 3.16 -9.57
N ALA A 331 7.14 4.48 -9.64
CA ALA A 331 8.05 5.49 -9.13
C ALA A 331 7.41 6.32 -8.01
N THR A 332 8.25 6.93 -7.18
CA THR A 332 7.82 7.88 -6.15
C THR A 332 7.21 9.10 -6.82
N HIS A 333 6.06 9.53 -6.32
CA HIS A 333 5.38 10.69 -6.88
C HIS A 333 6.18 11.97 -6.56
N PRO A 334 6.48 12.85 -7.53
CA PRO A 334 7.28 14.05 -7.27
C PRO A 334 6.68 15.00 -6.22
N ALA A 335 5.36 14.97 -6.01
CA ALA A 335 4.71 15.72 -4.93
C ALA A 335 5.10 15.24 -3.52
N ASP A 336 5.60 14.00 -3.38
CA ASP A 336 6.11 13.48 -2.10
C ASP A 336 7.37 14.20 -1.64
N LEU A 337 8.05 14.91 -2.55
CA LEU A 337 9.22 15.75 -2.22
C LEU A 337 8.81 17.13 -1.67
N THR A 338 7.52 17.36 -1.42
CA THR A 338 7.01 18.61 -0.85
C THR A 338 6.65 18.43 0.63
N PRO A 339 6.63 19.51 1.43
CA PRO A 339 6.16 19.45 2.82
C PRO A 339 4.74 18.89 2.98
N SER A 340 3.90 19.05 1.96
CA SER A 340 2.51 18.54 1.91
C SER A 340 2.38 17.13 1.33
N GLY A 341 3.47 16.53 0.86
CA GLY A 341 3.49 15.21 0.22
C GLY A 341 3.61 14.05 1.21
N VAL A 342 3.55 12.80 0.71
CA VAL A 342 3.69 11.59 1.52
C VAL A 342 5.17 11.22 1.64
N ASN A 343 5.91 12.02 2.40
CA ASN A 343 7.35 11.82 2.64
C ASN A 343 7.66 10.89 3.83
N ARG A 344 6.64 10.40 4.55
CA ARG A 344 6.80 9.45 5.66
C ARG A 344 5.59 8.53 5.72
N THR A 345 5.87 7.23 5.71
CA THR A 345 4.86 6.17 5.80
C THR A 345 5.27 5.19 6.88
N GLU A 346 4.37 4.87 7.79
CA GLU A 346 4.61 3.91 8.87
C GLU A 346 3.43 2.94 8.92
N TRP A 347 3.73 1.66 9.09
CA TRP A 347 2.72 0.63 9.17
C TRP A 347 3.18 -0.50 10.09
N THR A 348 2.21 -1.18 10.70
CA THR A 348 2.46 -2.31 11.58
C THR A 348 1.74 -3.53 11.07
N GLU A 349 2.45 -4.66 10.91
CA GLU A 349 1.86 -5.94 10.58
C GLU A 349 1.91 -6.88 11.79
N LEU A 350 0.76 -7.41 12.22
CA LEU A 350 0.68 -8.36 13.33
C LEU A 350 0.73 -9.80 12.80
N ARG A 351 1.56 -10.64 13.43
CA ARG A 351 1.77 -12.05 13.08
C ARG A 351 1.77 -12.91 14.34
N GLY A 352 0.59 -13.36 14.76
CA GLY A 352 0.45 -14.11 16.00
C GLY A 352 0.81 -13.24 17.22
N ASP A 353 1.84 -13.62 17.96
CA ASP A 353 2.39 -12.85 19.09
C ASP A 353 3.45 -11.82 18.66
N GLN A 354 3.80 -11.77 17.38
CA GLN A 354 4.77 -10.83 16.81
C GLN A 354 4.11 -9.60 16.19
N SER A 355 4.79 -8.46 16.24
CA SER A 355 4.47 -7.24 15.50
C SER A 355 5.68 -6.83 14.65
N LEU A 356 5.42 -6.42 13.42
CA LEU A 356 6.42 -5.88 12.50
C LEU A 356 6.10 -4.42 12.26
N ASP A 357 6.87 -3.54 12.87
CA ASP A 357 6.75 -2.10 12.72
C ASP A 357 7.71 -1.63 11.64
N ALA A 358 7.16 -1.15 10.53
CA ALA A 358 7.92 -0.67 9.38
C ALA A 358 7.72 0.83 9.18
N ARG A 359 8.82 1.52 8.87
CA ARG A 359 8.88 2.97 8.72
C ARG A 359 9.71 3.33 7.50
N PHE A 360 9.08 3.96 6.53
CA PHE A 360 9.72 4.52 5.36
C PHE A 360 9.71 6.06 5.43
N ARG A 361 10.84 6.69 5.12
CA ARG A 361 10.99 8.14 5.12
C ARG A 361 11.79 8.63 3.92
N ILE A 362 11.33 9.73 3.34
CA ILE A 362 12.01 10.58 2.37
C ILE A 362 12.42 11.86 3.10
N HIS A 363 13.72 12.13 3.19
CA HIS A 363 14.27 13.27 3.95
C HIS A 363 14.26 14.53 3.08
N ILE A 364 13.06 15.09 2.85
CA ILE A 364 12.83 16.23 1.94
C ILE A 364 13.60 17.50 2.33
N GLU A 365 13.92 17.68 3.61
CA GLU A 365 14.69 18.81 4.12
C GLU A 365 16.16 18.76 3.67
N ARG A 366 16.59 17.61 3.15
CA ARG A 366 17.93 17.35 2.61
C ARG A 366 17.91 17.13 1.10
N ALA A 367 16.78 17.40 0.45
CA ALA A 367 16.68 17.32 -1.00
C ALA A 367 17.55 18.40 -1.64
N THR A 368 18.36 18.00 -2.61
CA THR A 368 19.24 18.90 -3.34
C THR A 368 18.57 19.44 -4.61
N PRO A 369 19.08 20.53 -5.23
CA PRO A 369 18.54 21.05 -6.49
C PRO A 369 18.58 20.05 -7.65
N ASP A 370 19.54 19.13 -7.64
CA ASP A 370 19.66 18.00 -8.57
C ASP A 370 18.75 16.81 -8.20
N ARG A 371 17.79 17.00 -7.27
CA ARG A 371 16.78 16.00 -6.88
C ARG A 371 17.36 14.72 -6.28
N ALA A 372 18.57 14.78 -5.72
CA ALA A 372 19.10 13.73 -4.87
C ALA A 372 18.52 13.89 -3.47
N VAL A 373 17.90 12.84 -2.93
CA VAL A 373 17.15 12.88 -1.68
C VAL A 373 17.52 11.67 -0.83
N PRO A 374 17.99 11.85 0.41
CA PRO A 374 18.19 10.74 1.32
C PRO A 374 16.84 10.07 1.64
N VAL A 375 16.85 8.75 1.75
CA VAL A 375 15.72 7.94 2.19
C VAL A 375 16.16 6.96 3.26
N SER A 376 15.22 6.55 4.11
CA SER A 376 15.46 5.48 5.09
C SER A 376 14.26 4.54 5.17
N LEU A 377 14.54 3.24 5.20
CA LEU A 377 13.58 2.19 5.55
C LEU A 377 14.07 1.52 6.84
N GLU A 378 13.21 1.45 7.84
CA GLU A 378 13.46 0.72 9.08
C GLU A 378 12.33 -0.29 9.27
N VAL A 379 12.67 -1.54 9.57
CA VAL A 379 11.72 -2.58 9.92
C VAL A 379 12.16 -3.21 11.23
N VAL A 380 11.27 -3.21 12.21
CA VAL A 380 11.50 -3.78 13.53
C VAL A 380 10.48 -4.87 13.79
N CYS A 381 10.93 -6.10 13.97
CA CYS A 381 10.10 -7.20 14.47
C CYS A 381 10.23 -7.26 15.99
N SER A 382 9.09 -7.21 16.66
CA SER A 382 8.97 -7.40 18.10
C SER A 382 8.01 -8.55 18.41
N ALA A 383 8.14 -9.16 19.58
CA ALA A 383 7.17 -10.15 20.08
C ALA A 383 6.68 -9.78 21.48
N ARG A 384 5.41 -10.08 21.76
CA ARG A 384 4.80 -9.93 23.08
C ARG A 384 4.62 -11.29 23.72
N ARG A 385 5.32 -11.55 24.83
CA ARG A 385 5.13 -12.78 25.61
C ARG A 385 4.30 -12.48 26.85
N ASN A 386 3.24 -13.26 27.09
CA ASN A 386 2.42 -13.24 28.31
C ASN A 386 1.89 -11.84 28.71
N GLY A 387 1.50 -11.01 27.73
CA GLY A 387 0.99 -9.65 28.00
C GLY A 387 2.05 -8.64 28.45
N GLY A 388 3.34 -9.01 28.44
CA GLY A 388 4.46 -8.11 28.74
C GLY A 388 4.75 -7.10 27.61
N ALA A 389 5.68 -6.18 27.86
CA ALA A 389 6.14 -5.21 26.88
C ALA A 389 6.70 -5.92 25.62
N PRO A 390 6.52 -5.34 24.42
CA PRO A 390 7.11 -5.87 23.19
C PRO A 390 8.63 -5.95 23.34
N ARG A 391 9.21 -7.12 23.05
CA ARG A 391 10.66 -7.31 22.96
C ARG A 391 11.05 -7.40 21.50
N GLU A 392 11.98 -6.56 21.07
CA GLU A 392 12.57 -6.65 19.73
C GLU A 392 13.24 -8.01 19.54
N LEU A 393 12.87 -8.69 18.45
CA LEU A 393 13.46 -9.95 18.01
C LEU A 393 14.56 -9.70 16.98
N SER A 394 14.33 -8.76 16.06
CA SER A 394 15.23 -8.44 14.96
C SER A 394 14.80 -7.15 14.30
N SER A 395 15.75 -6.40 13.77
CA SER A 395 15.47 -5.22 12.95
C SER A 395 16.48 -5.11 11.81
N PHE A 396 16.12 -4.36 10.79
CA PHE A 396 17.08 -3.83 9.83
C PHE A 396 16.75 -2.38 9.52
N ARG A 397 17.79 -1.62 9.17
CA ARG A 397 17.67 -0.25 8.69
C ARG A 397 18.51 -0.11 7.43
N GLN A 398 17.86 0.38 6.39
CA GLN A 398 18.49 0.74 5.13
C GLN A 398 18.46 2.25 4.98
N GLU A 399 19.59 2.82 4.59
CA GLU A 399 19.70 4.22 4.17
C GLU A 399 20.26 4.27 2.76
N ALA A 400 19.71 5.15 1.94
CA ALA A 400 20.14 5.33 0.57
C ALA A 400 19.93 6.78 0.14
N THR A 401 20.58 7.17 -0.96
CA THR A 401 20.28 8.42 -1.66
C THR A 401 19.55 8.06 -2.95
N TRP A 402 18.34 8.57 -3.09
CA TRP A 402 17.51 8.38 -4.26
C TRP A 402 17.60 9.59 -5.18
N TYR A 403 17.65 9.35 -6.49
CA TYR A 403 17.39 10.40 -7.48
C TYR A 403 15.92 10.32 -7.90
N ILE A 404 15.14 11.36 -7.62
CA ILE A 404 13.69 11.38 -7.87
C ILE A 404 13.36 12.50 -8.87
N PRO A 405 13.30 12.20 -10.19
CA PRO A 405 12.97 13.19 -11.20
C PRO A 405 11.53 13.68 -11.04
N ASP A 406 11.28 14.93 -11.44
CA ASP A 406 9.92 15.35 -11.80
C ASP A 406 9.50 14.73 -13.15
N LEU A 407 8.23 14.92 -13.52
CA LEU A 407 7.68 14.34 -14.75
C LEU A 407 8.44 14.78 -16.00
N ALA A 408 8.92 16.03 -16.04
CA ALA A 408 9.74 16.53 -17.14
C ALA A 408 11.12 15.86 -17.18
N GLY A 409 11.72 15.59 -16.01
CA GLY A 409 12.93 14.78 -15.87
C GLY A 409 12.76 13.37 -16.40
N TRP A 410 11.68 12.69 -16.03
CA TRP A 410 11.36 11.36 -16.56
C TRP A 410 11.19 11.35 -18.09
N ARG A 411 10.48 12.34 -18.64
CA ARG A 411 10.33 12.50 -20.10
C ARG A 411 11.70 12.66 -20.79
N ARG A 412 12.57 13.52 -20.27
CA ARG A 412 13.94 13.70 -20.82
C ARG A 412 14.77 12.42 -20.80
N VAL A 413 14.64 11.61 -19.74
CA VAL A 413 15.35 10.32 -19.67
C VAL A 413 14.80 9.33 -20.70
N ALA A 414 13.47 9.24 -20.84
CA ALA A 414 12.83 8.38 -21.83
C ALA A 414 13.18 8.76 -23.28
N GLU A 415 13.21 10.06 -23.60
CA GLU A 415 13.56 10.59 -24.93
C GLU A 415 14.98 10.23 -25.39
N ARG A 416 15.89 9.91 -24.46
CA ARG A 416 17.27 9.48 -24.75
C ARG A 416 17.40 8.00 -25.13
N VAL A 417 16.31 7.25 -25.08
CA VAL A 417 16.22 5.83 -25.44
C VAL A 417 15.18 5.67 -26.56
N PRO A 418 15.54 5.93 -27.83
CA PRO A 418 14.59 6.00 -28.94
C PRO A 418 13.88 4.68 -29.24
N GLU A 419 14.37 3.56 -28.70
CA GLU A 419 13.72 2.25 -28.83
C GLU A 419 12.51 2.08 -27.91
N LEU A 420 12.33 2.97 -26.94
CA LEU A 420 11.17 3.03 -26.05
C LEU A 420 10.39 4.31 -26.30
N SER A 421 9.06 4.20 -26.26
CA SER A 421 8.16 5.34 -26.25
C SER A 421 7.42 5.39 -24.92
N LEU A 422 7.48 6.51 -24.20
CA LEU A 422 6.65 6.74 -23.02
C LEU A 422 5.21 6.97 -23.48
N VAL A 423 4.36 5.95 -23.34
CA VAL A 423 3.00 5.93 -23.89
C VAL A 423 1.93 6.29 -22.87
N ALA A 424 2.24 6.20 -21.58
CA ALA A 424 1.35 6.68 -20.52
C ALA A 424 2.10 7.07 -19.24
N THR A 425 1.49 7.99 -18.50
CA THR A 425 1.86 8.38 -17.14
C THR A 425 0.60 8.31 -16.27
N LEU A 426 0.56 7.35 -15.35
CA LEU A 426 -0.63 7.02 -14.56
C LEU A 426 -0.45 7.43 -13.10
N GLY A 427 -1.57 7.76 -12.46
CA GLY A 427 -1.64 8.29 -11.10
C GLY A 427 -1.90 7.25 -10.01
N ASP A 428 -2.23 6.02 -10.39
CA ASP A 428 -2.60 4.92 -9.50
C ASP A 428 -2.46 3.56 -10.20
N PHE A 429 -2.66 2.45 -9.48
CA PHE A 429 -2.84 1.10 -10.06
C PHE A 429 -4.20 0.92 -10.75
N ASN A 430 -4.55 1.89 -11.58
CA ASN A 430 -5.69 1.89 -12.46
C ASN A 430 -5.30 2.57 -13.79
N VAL A 431 -5.46 1.85 -14.90
CA VAL A 431 -5.07 2.33 -16.24
C VAL A 431 -5.88 3.53 -16.72
N ASP A 432 -7.02 3.80 -16.09
CA ASP A 432 -7.91 4.91 -16.42
C ASP A 432 -7.65 6.16 -15.57
N VAL A 433 -6.72 6.09 -14.60
CA VAL A 433 -6.35 7.23 -13.74
C VAL A 433 -5.05 7.86 -14.26
N PRO A 434 -5.11 8.96 -15.04
CA PRO A 434 -3.92 9.64 -15.49
C PRO A 434 -3.19 10.31 -14.32
N PHE A 435 -1.91 10.61 -14.52
CA PHE A 435 -1.05 11.28 -13.53
C PHE A 435 -1.62 12.62 -13.06
N GLU A 436 -2.29 13.37 -13.93
CA GLU A 436 -2.85 14.69 -13.63
C GLU A 436 -4.18 14.61 -12.84
N HIS A 437 -4.72 13.41 -12.62
CA HIS A 437 -5.99 13.23 -11.94
C HIS A 437 -5.91 13.68 -10.47
N VAL A 438 -6.99 14.27 -9.95
CA VAL A 438 -7.04 14.76 -8.54
C VAL A 438 -6.84 13.64 -7.50
N ALA A 439 -7.13 12.40 -7.88
CA ALA A 439 -6.91 11.22 -7.04
C ALA A 439 -5.52 10.58 -7.20
N ALA A 440 -4.69 11.08 -8.12
CA ALA A 440 -3.35 10.58 -8.38
C ALA A 440 -2.44 10.80 -7.16
N TRP A 441 -1.73 9.75 -6.79
CA TRP A 441 -0.85 9.74 -5.62
C TRP A 441 0.38 8.87 -5.84
N ARG A 442 0.47 8.18 -6.98
CA ARG A 442 1.62 7.42 -7.44
C ARG A 442 2.05 7.94 -8.81
N LEU A 443 3.32 7.77 -9.14
CA LEU A 443 3.78 7.95 -10.50
C LEU A 443 4.04 6.59 -11.12
N ILE A 444 3.28 6.23 -12.15
CA ILE A 444 3.54 5.03 -12.93
C ILE A 444 3.85 5.41 -14.37
N LEU A 445 5.00 4.98 -14.86
CA LEU A 445 5.43 5.22 -16.23
C LEU A 445 5.23 3.94 -17.03
N VAL A 446 4.56 4.04 -18.17
CA VAL A 446 4.41 2.93 -19.12
C VAL A 446 5.17 3.26 -20.39
N LEU A 447 6.24 2.51 -20.64
CA LEU A 447 7.06 2.64 -21.84
C LEU A 447 6.82 1.45 -22.76
N LYS A 448 6.55 1.69 -24.04
CA LYS A 448 6.36 0.64 -25.05
C LYS A 448 7.64 0.48 -25.87
N ARG A 449 8.06 -0.77 -26.09
CA ARG A 449 9.09 -1.11 -27.08
C ARG A 449 8.53 -0.90 -28.49
N LEU A 450 9.19 -0.03 -29.25
CA LEU A 450 8.82 0.26 -30.64
C LEU A 450 9.13 -0.92 -31.58
#